data_AF-A0A5U2WQL5-F1
#
_entry.id   AF-A0A5U2WQL5-F1
#
_cell.length_a   1.000
_cell.length_b   1.000
_cell.length_c   1.000
_cell.angle_alpha   90.00
_cell.angle_beta   90.00
_cell.angle_gamma   90.00
#
_symmetry.space_group_name_H-M   'P 1'
#
loop_
_entity.id
_entity.type
_entity.pdbx_description
1 polymer ?
#
loop_
_entity_poly.entity_id
_entity_poly.type
_entity_poly.pdbx_seq_one_letter_code
_entity_poly.pdbx_strand_id
1 'polypeptide(L)'
;ICLPFLVYSLTCKNNKSILLLFASLLIISTAKSQFILSPLIVYSYYIFFDRRKLIIKSVICGVCLLASIFAISYSKGAVELNKYHATYFGTYLYMKNNGHKVPSYVDDKCIGLDAWGNKFDISFGAVPTEVGTKCFESHNNEKFSNALYLLVSKPSTIFKLPFDDSVMAQYKENYFHVYKKLHIIYGASNILTMITNIKDHIFKNIRFTALLLFFISSIFIKNNKIKASLFVISLFGMSQFYVSFFGEGYRDLSKHLFGMYFSFDLCLYITLVFLMYKITQRNQENSNVKY
;
A
#
# COMPACT_ATOMS: atom_id res chain seq x y z
N ILE A 1 -2.49 -3.54 13.79
CA ILE A 1 -3.02 -4.39 14.90
C ILE A 1 -4.19 -5.27 14.45
N CYS A 2 -5.17 -4.78 13.69
CA CYS A 2 -6.36 -5.59 13.34
C CYS A 2 -6.20 -6.56 12.16
N LEU A 3 -5.13 -6.48 11.34
CA LEU A 3 -4.96 -7.32 10.16
C LEU A 3 -4.93 -8.84 10.47
N PRO A 4 -4.26 -9.33 11.54
CA PRO A 4 -4.34 -10.73 11.94
C PRO A 4 -5.76 -11.17 12.31
N PHE A 5 -6.55 -10.32 12.98
CA PHE A 5 -7.94 -10.63 13.33
C PHE A 5 -8.83 -10.68 12.09
N LEU A 6 -8.60 -9.78 11.12
CA LEU A 6 -9.28 -9.82 9.83
C LEU A 6 -8.98 -11.16 9.12
N VAL A 7 -7.70 -11.53 9.02
CA VAL A 7 -7.27 -12.79 8.41
C VAL A 7 -7.86 -13.99 9.13
N TYR A 8 -7.83 -14.01 10.46
CA TYR A 8 -8.45 -15.07 11.26
C TYR A 8 -9.96 -15.19 10.96
N SER A 9 -10.67 -14.07 10.90
CA SER A 9 -12.11 -14.03 10.60
C SER A 9 -12.47 -14.62 9.24
N LEU A 10 -11.60 -14.45 8.23
CA LEU A 10 -11.76 -15.02 6.89
C LEU A 10 -11.67 -16.55 6.87
N THR A 11 -10.95 -17.14 7.84
CA THR A 11 -10.77 -18.59 7.93
C THR A 11 -11.84 -19.29 8.77
N CYS A 12 -12.53 -18.55 9.65
CA CYS A 12 -13.53 -19.08 10.56
C CYS A 12 -14.95 -18.99 9.98
N LYS A 13 -15.76 -20.03 10.22
CA LYS A 13 -17.09 -20.19 9.61
C LYS A 13 -18.26 -19.91 10.55
N ASN A 14 -18.02 -19.35 11.74
CA ASN A 14 -19.04 -19.16 12.78
C ASN A 14 -19.61 -17.73 12.79
N ASN A 15 -20.73 -17.49 13.49
CA ASN A 15 -21.32 -16.15 13.54
C ASN A 15 -20.41 -15.13 14.26
N LYS A 16 -19.59 -15.59 15.23
CA LYS A 16 -18.61 -14.73 15.91
C LYS A 16 -17.55 -14.18 14.94
N SER A 17 -17.18 -14.93 13.89
CA SER A 17 -16.23 -14.44 12.89
C SER A 17 -16.81 -13.33 12.01
N ILE A 18 -18.13 -13.27 11.82
CA ILE A 18 -18.80 -12.18 11.09
C ILE A 18 -18.71 -10.86 11.87
N LEU A 19 -18.93 -10.90 13.19
CA LEU A 19 -18.77 -9.73 14.04
C LEU A 19 -17.31 -9.26 14.07
N LEU A 20 -16.36 -10.20 14.20
CA LEU A 20 -14.94 -9.89 14.19
C LEU A 20 -14.50 -9.32 12.83
N LEU A 21 -15.02 -9.84 11.72
CA LEU A 21 -14.82 -9.31 10.37
C LEU A 21 -15.28 -7.86 10.31
N PHE A 22 -16.52 -7.57 10.72
CA PHE A 22 -17.05 -6.21 10.71
C PHE A 22 -16.18 -5.25 11.53
N ALA A 23 -15.89 -5.59 12.80
CA ALA A 23 -15.11 -4.74 13.68
C ALA A 23 -13.68 -4.51 13.15
N SER A 24 -12.99 -5.58 12.75
CA SER A 24 -11.62 -5.47 12.24
C SER A 24 -11.55 -4.71 10.92
N LEU A 25 -12.47 -4.96 9.99
CA LEU A 25 -12.50 -4.28 8.69
C LEU A 25 -12.84 -2.80 8.84
N LEU A 26 -13.82 -2.46 9.69
CA LEU A 26 -14.19 -1.08 9.99
C LEU A 26 -12.98 -0.32 10.53
N ILE A 27 -12.34 -0.83 11.60
CA ILE A 27 -11.17 -0.21 12.22
C ILE A 27 -10.04 -0.02 11.20
N ILE A 28 -9.72 -1.04 10.39
CA ILE A 28 -8.66 -0.93 9.38
C ILE A 28 -9.02 0.16 8.36
N SER A 29 -10.21 0.09 7.78
CA SER A 29 -10.63 0.99 6.70
C SER A 29 -10.76 2.45 7.12
N THR A 30 -11.07 2.74 8.38
CA THR A 30 -11.23 4.11 8.91
C THR A 30 -9.98 4.65 9.61
N ALA A 31 -8.99 3.80 9.94
CA ALA A 31 -7.80 4.25 10.67
C ALA A 31 -6.90 5.20 9.87
N LYS A 32 -6.79 5.02 8.56
CA LYS A 32 -6.02 5.87 7.64
C LYS A 32 -6.63 5.86 6.24
N SER A 33 -6.52 6.97 5.52
CA SER A 33 -7.00 7.08 4.13
C SER A 33 -6.37 6.05 3.19
N GLN A 34 -5.10 5.66 3.44
CA GLN A 34 -4.39 4.64 2.65
C GLN A 34 -5.02 3.24 2.75
N PHE A 35 -5.84 2.99 3.78
CA PHE A 35 -6.50 1.70 4.01
C PHE A 35 -7.92 1.63 3.41
N ILE A 36 -8.37 2.66 2.69
CA ILE A 36 -9.74 2.75 2.13
C ILE A 36 -10.12 1.55 1.24
N LEU A 37 -9.16 0.93 0.54
CA LEU A 37 -9.44 -0.20 -0.35
C LEU A 37 -9.62 -1.55 0.38
N SER A 38 -9.37 -1.62 1.69
CA SER A 38 -9.45 -2.87 2.47
C SER A 38 -10.81 -3.58 2.32
N PRO A 39 -11.97 -2.90 2.35
CA PRO A 39 -13.25 -3.55 2.16
C PRO A 39 -13.43 -4.17 0.76
N LEU A 40 -12.93 -3.50 -0.29
CA LEU A 40 -12.99 -4.02 -1.66
C LEU A 40 -12.08 -5.24 -1.83
N ILE A 41 -10.90 -5.23 -1.20
CA ILE A 41 -9.95 -6.36 -1.19
C ILE A 41 -10.60 -7.58 -0.53
N VAL A 42 -11.18 -7.40 0.66
CA VAL A 42 -11.88 -8.47 1.38
C VAL A 42 -13.09 -8.97 0.57
N TYR A 43 -13.84 -8.06 -0.05
CA TYR A 43 -14.98 -8.43 -0.87
C TYR A 43 -14.56 -9.26 -2.09
N SER A 44 -13.47 -8.89 -2.75
CA SER A 44 -12.93 -9.65 -3.89
C SER A 44 -12.59 -11.10 -3.50
N TYR A 45 -12.01 -11.31 -2.31
CA TYR A 45 -11.75 -12.65 -1.80
C TYR A 45 -13.04 -13.48 -1.67
N TYR A 46 -14.13 -12.89 -1.17
CA TYR A 46 -15.41 -13.61 -1.05
C TYR A 46 -16.05 -13.93 -2.40
N ILE A 47 -15.94 -13.03 -3.38
CA ILE A 47 -16.43 -13.29 -4.73
C ILE A 47 -15.72 -14.48 -5.37
N PHE A 48 -14.38 -14.55 -5.24
CA PHE A 48 -13.58 -15.55 -5.91
C PHE A 48 -13.48 -16.88 -5.16
N PHE A 49 -13.49 -16.88 -3.81
CA PHE A 49 -13.13 -18.07 -3.04
C PHE A 49 -14.13 -18.51 -1.95
N ASP A 50 -14.97 -17.63 -1.42
CA ASP A 50 -15.94 -18.00 -0.36
C ASP A 50 -17.26 -17.23 -0.41
N ARG A 51 -18.17 -17.72 -1.28
CA ARG A 51 -19.50 -17.14 -1.52
C ARG A 51 -20.56 -17.47 -0.47
N ARG A 52 -20.19 -18.18 0.61
CA ARG A 52 -21.15 -18.50 1.69
C ARG A 52 -21.52 -17.22 2.45
N LYS A 53 -22.82 -17.00 2.67
CA LYS A 53 -23.36 -15.77 3.27
C LYS A 53 -22.86 -14.49 2.54
N LEU A 54 -22.69 -14.57 1.21
CA LEU A 54 -22.13 -13.46 0.41
C LEU A 54 -22.89 -12.16 0.64
N ILE A 55 -24.23 -12.18 0.66
CA ILE A 55 -25.06 -10.98 0.88
C ILE A 55 -24.66 -10.26 2.17
N ILE A 56 -24.58 -10.96 3.30
CA ILE A 56 -24.20 -10.37 4.60
C ILE A 56 -22.79 -9.79 4.53
N LYS A 57 -21.85 -10.53 3.93
CA LYS A 57 -20.46 -10.07 3.75
C LYS A 57 -20.36 -8.87 2.82
N SER A 58 -21.17 -8.81 1.75
CA SER A 58 -21.29 -7.66 0.84
C SER A 58 -21.78 -6.42 1.59
N VAL A 59 -22.82 -6.56 2.41
CA VAL A 59 -23.34 -5.47 3.24
C VAL A 59 -22.28 -4.97 4.21
N ILE A 60 -21.56 -5.87 4.89
CA ILE A 60 -20.46 -5.51 5.79
C ILE A 60 -19.37 -4.73 5.05
N CYS A 61 -18.91 -5.23 3.90
CA CYS A 61 -17.88 -4.57 3.11
C CYS A 61 -18.35 -3.20 2.60
N GLY A 62 -19.61 -3.10 2.14
CA GLY A 62 -20.22 -1.86 1.68
C GLY A 62 -20.32 -0.81 2.79
N VAL A 63 -20.81 -1.20 3.98
CA VAL A 63 -20.90 -0.30 5.13
C VAL A 63 -19.52 0.19 5.57
N CYS A 64 -18.52 -0.70 5.64
CA CYS A 64 -17.15 -0.30 5.99
C CYS A 64 -16.55 0.66 4.94
N LEU A 65 -16.80 0.41 3.65
CA LEU A 65 -16.35 1.30 2.58
C LEU A 65 -16.99 2.69 2.71
N LEU A 66 -18.31 2.77 2.89
CA LEU A 66 -19.02 4.03 3.08
C LEU A 66 -18.51 4.79 4.32
N ALA A 67 -18.29 4.09 5.43
CA ALA A 67 -17.73 4.68 6.65
C ALA A 67 -16.33 5.25 6.41
N SER A 68 -15.47 4.54 5.67
CA SER A 68 -14.11 5.03 5.34
C SER A 68 -14.15 6.26 4.42
N ILE A 69 -15.03 6.29 3.42
CA ILE A 69 -15.22 7.46 2.55
C ILE A 69 -15.71 8.67 3.34
N PHE A 70 -16.67 8.45 4.25
CA PHE A 70 -17.18 9.51 5.12
C PHE A 70 -16.08 10.07 6.04
N ALA A 71 -15.28 9.19 6.65
CA ALA A 71 -14.17 9.60 7.52
C ALA A 71 -13.13 10.46 6.78
N ILE A 72 -12.77 10.10 5.54
CA ILE A 72 -11.83 10.88 4.72
C ILE A 72 -12.44 12.22 4.31
N SER A 73 -13.71 12.25 3.91
CA SER A 73 -14.39 13.45 3.43
C SER A 73 -14.47 14.57 4.47
N TYR A 74 -14.44 14.23 5.76
CA TYR A 74 -14.45 15.22 6.85
C TYR A 74 -13.09 15.92 7.06
N SER A 75 -12.00 15.39 6.48
CA SER A 75 -10.64 15.91 6.62
C SER A 75 -10.27 16.94 5.53
N LYS A 76 -11.02 18.06 5.46
CA LYS A 76 -10.94 19.03 4.34
C LYS A 76 -9.53 19.55 4.04
N GLY A 77 -8.73 19.88 5.06
CA GLY A 77 -7.38 20.45 4.86
C GLY A 77 -6.38 19.46 4.24
N ALA A 78 -6.38 18.21 4.70
CA ALA A 78 -5.51 17.17 4.17
C ALA A 78 -5.90 16.78 2.73
N VAL A 79 -7.20 16.80 2.43
CA VAL A 79 -7.72 16.44 1.10
C VAL A 79 -7.22 17.40 0.01
N GLU A 80 -7.20 18.72 0.25
CA GLU A 80 -6.73 19.68 -0.76
C GLU A 80 -5.22 19.56 -1.03
N LEU A 81 -4.41 19.41 0.02
CA LEU A 81 -2.97 19.16 -0.13
C LEU A 81 -2.69 17.89 -0.92
N ASN A 82 -3.41 16.82 -0.60
CA ASN A 82 -3.26 15.51 -1.23
C ASN A 82 -3.63 15.55 -2.72
N LYS A 83 -4.70 16.25 -3.11
CA LYS A 83 -5.06 16.43 -4.53
C LYS A 83 -3.93 17.08 -5.30
N TYR A 84 -3.34 18.15 -4.76
CA TYR A 84 -2.24 18.85 -5.40
C TYR A 84 -0.97 17.97 -5.47
N HIS A 85 -0.56 17.35 -4.36
CA HIS A 85 0.64 16.49 -4.34
C HIS A 85 0.50 15.26 -5.24
N ALA A 86 -0.63 14.56 -5.20
CA ALA A 86 -0.89 13.41 -6.07
C ALA A 86 -0.79 13.77 -7.56
N THR A 87 -1.13 15.01 -7.90
CA THR A 87 -1.18 15.50 -9.27
C THR A 87 0.18 16.05 -9.72
N TYR A 88 0.67 17.14 -9.10
CA TYR A 88 1.90 17.84 -9.51
C TYR A 88 3.18 17.19 -8.97
N PHE A 89 3.14 16.66 -7.74
CA PHE A 89 4.27 15.98 -7.10
C PHE A 89 4.23 14.46 -7.28
N GLY A 90 3.28 13.95 -8.07
CA GLY A 90 3.12 12.52 -8.34
C GLY A 90 2.97 12.30 -9.83
N THR A 91 1.73 12.36 -10.31
CA THR A 91 1.32 11.94 -11.66
C THR A 91 2.04 12.70 -12.78
N TYR A 92 1.99 14.03 -12.77
CA TYR A 92 2.63 14.84 -13.81
C TYR A 92 4.16 14.78 -13.73
N LEU A 93 4.72 14.68 -12.52
CA LEU A 93 6.16 14.49 -12.33
C LEU A 93 6.61 13.13 -12.87
N TYR A 94 5.87 12.05 -12.59
CA TYR A 94 6.13 10.72 -13.16
C TYR A 94 6.09 10.79 -14.69
N MET A 95 5.07 11.44 -15.25
CA MET A 95 4.94 11.60 -16.70
C MET A 95 6.15 12.32 -17.30
N LYS A 96 6.57 13.44 -16.69
CA LYS A 96 7.74 14.22 -17.13
C LYS A 96 9.03 13.40 -17.06
N ASN A 97 9.26 12.70 -15.95
CA ASN A 97 10.47 11.89 -15.75
C ASN A 97 10.55 10.69 -16.70
N ASN A 98 9.40 10.15 -17.11
CA ASN A 98 9.32 8.98 -17.99
C ASN A 98 9.02 9.34 -19.47
N GLY A 99 9.25 10.59 -19.87
CA GLY A 99 9.10 11.05 -21.25
C GLY A 99 7.68 10.95 -21.81
N HIS A 100 6.67 10.99 -20.94
CA HIS A 100 5.26 10.98 -21.32
C HIS A 100 4.76 12.41 -21.54
N LYS A 101 3.92 12.62 -22.55
CA LYS A 101 3.30 13.93 -22.82
C LYS A 101 2.38 14.31 -21.67
N VAL A 102 2.73 15.37 -20.96
CA VAL A 102 1.86 16.02 -19.96
C VAL A 102 0.76 16.81 -20.69
N PRO A 103 -0.48 16.86 -20.19
CA PRO A 103 -1.54 17.66 -20.81
C PRO A 103 -1.16 19.13 -20.94
N SER A 104 -1.55 19.78 -22.03
CA SER A 104 -1.11 21.15 -22.36
C SER A 104 -1.63 22.24 -21.42
N TYR A 105 -2.68 21.95 -20.64
CA TYR A 105 -3.25 22.88 -19.67
C TYR A 105 -2.48 22.90 -18.33
N VAL A 106 -1.53 21.99 -18.14
CA VAL A 106 -0.75 21.87 -16.90
C VAL A 106 0.38 22.89 -16.89
N ASP A 107 0.54 23.59 -15.77
CA ASP A 107 1.69 24.49 -15.58
C ASP A 107 2.99 23.68 -15.36
N ASP A 108 3.83 23.62 -16.39
CA ASP A 108 5.10 22.89 -16.36
C ASP A 108 6.04 23.37 -15.25
N LYS A 109 5.94 24.64 -14.83
CA LYS A 109 6.80 25.22 -13.78
C LYS A 109 6.46 24.66 -12.40
N CYS A 110 5.23 24.21 -12.19
CA CYS A 110 4.75 23.65 -10.92
C CYS A 110 4.94 22.13 -10.81
N ILE A 111 5.29 21.45 -11.92
CA ILE A 111 5.52 20.00 -11.91
C ILE A 111 6.73 19.67 -11.03
N GLY A 112 6.51 18.78 -10.06
CA GLY A 112 7.50 18.37 -9.08
C GLY A 112 7.74 19.39 -7.96
N LEU A 113 6.91 20.42 -7.83
CA LEU A 113 6.88 21.30 -6.65
C LEU A 113 5.77 20.86 -5.70
N ASP A 114 6.12 20.69 -4.42
CA ASP A 114 5.14 20.41 -3.39
C ASP A 114 4.35 21.67 -3.01
N ALA A 115 3.38 21.54 -2.09
CA ALA A 115 2.50 22.65 -1.74
C ALA A 115 3.20 23.82 -1.03
N TRP A 116 4.44 23.63 -0.59
CA TRP A 116 5.27 24.63 0.08
C TRP A 116 6.42 25.11 -0.81
N GLY A 117 6.49 24.64 -2.06
CA GLY A 117 7.49 25.05 -3.03
C GLY A 117 8.80 24.27 -2.97
N ASN A 118 8.88 23.14 -2.26
CA ASN A 118 10.09 22.30 -2.37
C ASN A 118 10.02 21.47 -3.65
N LYS A 119 11.14 21.43 -4.37
CA LYS A 119 11.29 20.68 -5.61
C LYS A 119 11.72 19.25 -5.33
N PHE A 120 11.08 18.29 -5.99
CA PHE A 120 11.47 16.90 -5.91
C PHE A 120 12.93 16.70 -6.35
N ASP A 121 13.67 15.92 -5.55
CA ASP A 121 15.03 15.52 -5.87
C ASP A 121 15.23 14.07 -5.42
N ILE A 122 15.66 13.20 -6.32
CA ILE A 122 15.82 11.77 -6.02
C ILE A 122 16.87 11.54 -4.93
N SER A 123 17.92 12.36 -4.86
CA SER A 123 19.02 12.21 -3.91
C SER A 123 18.67 12.74 -2.53
N PHE A 124 17.97 13.87 -2.46
CA PHE A 124 17.67 14.58 -1.21
C PHE A 124 16.22 14.42 -0.73
N GLY A 125 15.34 13.81 -1.53
CA GLY A 125 13.89 13.75 -1.32
C GLY A 125 13.22 15.00 -1.89
N ALA A 126 13.58 16.15 -1.35
CA ALA A 126 13.23 17.46 -1.90
C ALA A 126 14.34 18.48 -1.61
N VAL A 127 14.31 19.58 -2.35
CA VAL A 127 15.16 20.77 -2.12
C VAL A 127 14.28 22.01 -2.06
N PRO A 128 14.51 22.93 -1.10
CA PRO A 128 13.72 24.14 -1.00
C PRO A 128 13.93 25.04 -2.22
N THR A 129 12.90 25.80 -2.60
CA THR A 129 12.98 26.80 -3.67
C THR A 129 12.36 28.13 -3.21
N GLU A 130 12.59 29.19 -3.99
CA GLU A 130 12.02 30.51 -3.76
C GLU A 130 10.54 30.64 -4.18
N VAL A 131 9.95 29.59 -4.78
CA VAL A 131 8.57 29.62 -5.28
C VAL A 131 7.56 29.72 -4.13
N GLY A 132 7.86 29.12 -2.98
CA GLY A 132 6.94 29.07 -1.83
C GLY A 132 5.61 28.40 -2.19
N THR A 133 4.50 28.89 -1.64
CA THR A 133 3.15 28.34 -1.81
C THR A 133 2.48 28.71 -3.14
N LYS A 134 3.13 29.52 -3.99
CA LYS A 134 2.52 30.10 -5.22
C LYS A 134 1.90 29.05 -6.15
N CYS A 135 2.59 27.92 -6.36
CA CYS A 135 2.09 26.86 -7.23
C CYS A 135 0.85 26.16 -6.65
N PHE A 136 0.78 25.99 -5.33
CA PHE A 136 -0.39 25.41 -4.68
C PHE A 136 -1.58 26.37 -4.70
N GLU A 137 -1.36 27.64 -4.40
CA GLU A 137 -2.41 28.66 -4.38
C GLU A 137 -3.05 28.89 -5.75
N SER A 138 -2.23 28.84 -6.82
CA SER A 138 -2.70 28.95 -8.21
C SER A 138 -3.43 27.71 -8.74
N HIS A 139 -3.32 26.57 -8.03
CA HIS A 139 -3.90 25.28 -8.43
C HIS A 139 -4.67 24.62 -7.28
N ASN A 140 -5.35 25.42 -6.44
CA ASN A 140 -6.09 24.94 -5.28
C ASN A 140 -7.39 24.16 -5.62
N ASN A 141 -7.75 24.15 -6.90
CA ASN A 141 -8.95 23.58 -7.50
C ASN A 141 -8.65 22.27 -8.26
N GLU A 142 -7.46 21.70 -8.07
CA GLU A 142 -7.10 20.37 -8.55
C GLU A 142 -8.05 19.27 -8.05
N LYS A 143 -8.13 18.17 -8.80
CA LYS A 143 -9.02 17.04 -8.50
C LYS A 143 -8.23 15.73 -8.51
N PHE A 144 -8.59 14.79 -7.65
CA PHE A 144 -8.00 13.44 -7.68
C PHE A 144 -8.18 12.72 -9.02
N SER A 145 -9.18 13.07 -9.82
CA SER A 145 -9.33 12.57 -11.19
C SER A 145 -8.10 12.88 -12.05
N ASN A 146 -7.43 14.00 -11.81
CA ASN A 146 -6.23 14.40 -12.54
C ASN A 146 -5.04 13.52 -12.16
N ALA A 147 -4.92 13.14 -10.88
CA ALA A 147 -3.94 12.14 -10.46
C ALA A 147 -4.18 10.76 -11.11
N LEU A 148 -5.44 10.40 -11.36
CA LEU A 148 -5.78 9.14 -12.04
C LEU A 148 -5.66 9.22 -13.57
N TYR A 149 -5.41 10.40 -14.15
CA TYR A 149 -5.30 10.59 -15.61
C TYR A 149 -4.25 9.65 -16.24
N LEU A 150 -3.14 9.42 -15.54
CA LEU A 150 -2.07 8.53 -15.99
C LEU A 150 -2.53 7.08 -16.15
N LEU A 151 -3.42 6.59 -15.27
CA LEU A 151 -3.96 5.23 -15.37
C LEU A 151 -4.92 5.09 -16.55
N VAL A 152 -5.69 6.13 -16.85
CA VAL A 152 -6.64 6.14 -17.98
C VAL A 152 -5.90 6.28 -19.31
N SER A 153 -4.96 7.22 -19.39
CA SER A 153 -4.22 7.52 -20.63
C SER A 153 -3.15 6.46 -20.94
N LYS A 154 -2.54 5.85 -19.93
CA LYS A 154 -1.52 4.81 -20.07
C LYS A 154 -1.70 3.71 -19.03
N PRO A 155 -2.65 2.78 -19.22
CA PRO A 155 -2.93 1.71 -18.25
C PRO A 155 -1.71 0.84 -17.91
N SER A 156 -0.82 0.60 -18.88
CA SER A 156 0.42 -0.17 -18.67
C SER A 156 1.34 0.41 -17.58
N THR A 157 1.17 1.69 -17.24
CA THR A 157 1.90 2.36 -16.16
C THR A 157 1.69 1.68 -14.82
N ILE A 158 0.54 1.02 -14.60
CA ILE A 158 0.31 0.27 -13.35
C ILE A 158 1.42 -0.74 -13.09
N PHE A 159 1.97 -1.38 -14.12
CA PHE A 159 3.05 -2.36 -13.97
C PHE A 159 4.44 -1.74 -13.91
N LYS A 160 4.62 -0.51 -14.42
CA LYS A 160 5.92 0.17 -14.48
C LYS A 160 6.18 1.05 -13.26
N LEU A 161 5.13 1.68 -12.74
CA LEU A 161 5.18 2.63 -11.63
C LEU A 161 5.88 2.09 -10.36
N PRO A 162 5.68 0.83 -9.92
CA PRO A 162 6.41 0.28 -8.78
C PRO A 162 7.93 0.18 -8.97
N PHE A 163 8.40 0.22 -10.23
CA PHE A 163 9.79 0.07 -10.62
C PHE A 163 10.41 1.36 -11.14
N ASP A 164 9.72 2.49 -10.95
CA ASP A 164 10.26 3.81 -11.25
C ASP A 164 11.42 4.15 -10.30
N ASP A 165 12.51 4.72 -10.80
CA ASP A 165 13.70 5.02 -10.00
C ASP A 165 13.39 5.91 -8.79
N SER A 166 12.49 6.89 -8.98
CA SER A 166 12.06 7.80 -7.92
C SER A 166 11.22 7.10 -6.86
N VAL A 167 10.44 6.09 -7.24
CA VAL A 167 9.70 5.22 -6.31
C VAL A 167 10.64 4.28 -5.56
N MET A 168 11.50 3.57 -6.29
CA MET A 168 12.43 2.58 -5.72
C MET A 168 13.43 3.23 -4.75
N ALA A 169 13.82 4.48 -4.99
CA ALA A 169 14.64 5.26 -4.06
C ALA A 169 14.00 5.44 -2.67
N GLN A 170 12.68 5.23 -2.55
CA GLN A 170 11.91 5.34 -1.31
C GLN A 170 11.58 4.00 -0.66
N TYR A 171 11.97 2.87 -1.26
CA TYR A 171 11.68 1.50 -0.79
C TYR A 171 12.57 1.06 0.39
N LYS A 172 12.64 1.91 1.42
CA LYS A 172 13.38 1.68 2.66
C LYS A 172 12.46 1.79 3.88
N GLU A 173 12.74 1.01 4.91
CA GLU A 173 12.10 1.04 6.23
C GLU A 173 12.62 2.22 7.07
N ASN A 174 13.78 2.78 6.72
CA ASN A 174 14.29 4.01 7.30
C ASN A 174 13.53 5.23 6.75
N TYR A 175 12.32 5.44 7.25
CA TYR A 175 11.41 6.47 6.79
C TYR A 175 12.04 7.85 6.90
N PHE A 176 11.84 8.64 5.85
CA PHE A 176 12.12 10.05 5.85
C PHE A 176 10.83 10.81 5.57
N HIS A 177 10.76 12.05 6.07
CA HIS A 177 9.72 12.98 5.65
C HIS A 177 10.06 13.53 4.25
N VAL A 178 9.62 14.72 3.89
CA VAL A 178 9.97 15.44 2.65
C VAL A 178 11.47 15.40 2.29
N TYR A 179 12.35 15.47 3.30
CA TYR A 179 13.81 15.48 3.14
C TYR A 179 14.42 14.18 3.65
N LYS A 180 15.29 13.53 2.86
CA LYS A 180 15.98 12.28 3.28
C LYS A 180 16.83 12.46 4.52
N LYS A 181 17.27 13.69 4.80
CA LYS A 181 18.03 14.06 6.00
C LYS A 181 17.18 14.01 7.27
N LEU A 182 15.86 14.16 7.15
CA LEU A 182 14.90 14.16 8.25
C LEU A 182 14.30 12.76 8.39
N HIS A 183 15.02 11.89 9.09
CA HIS A 183 14.53 10.56 9.41
C HIS A 183 13.44 10.61 10.48
N ILE A 184 12.35 9.87 10.27
CA ILE A 184 11.25 9.75 11.23
C ILE A 184 11.59 8.70 12.30
N ILE A 185 12.34 7.66 11.92
CA ILE A 185 12.85 6.64 12.83
C ILE A 185 14.33 6.90 13.07
N TYR A 186 14.66 7.46 14.24
CA TYR A 186 16.02 7.52 14.75
C TYR A 186 16.25 6.34 15.69
N GLY A 187 17.04 5.36 15.25
CA GLY A 187 17.57 4.33 16.13
C GLY A 187 18.99 4.70 16.54
N ALA A 188 19.24 4.83 17.86
CA ALA A 188 20.60 4.64 18.37
C ALA A 188 21.13 3.29 17.84
N SER A 189 22.43 3.18 17.56
CA SER A 189 23.08 1.99 16.97
C SER A 189 22.80 0.71 17.79
N ASN A 190 21.66 0.09 17.55
CA ASN A 190 21.17 -1.07 18.27
C ASN A 190 20.85 -2.20 17.27
N ILE A 191 20.67 -3.40 17.80
CA ILE A 191 20.41 -4.62 17.00
C ILE A 191 19.20 -4.45 16.08
N LEU A 192 18.15 -3.73 16.52
CA LEU A 192 16.95 -3.51 15.70
C LEU A 192 17.27 -2.67 14.45
N THR A 193 18.03 -1.58 14.59
CA THR A 193 18.48 -0.77 13.45
C THR A 193 19.37 -1.57 12.50
N MET A 194 20.23 -2.45 13.04
CA MET A 194 21.03 -3.36 12.21
C MET A 194 20.15 -4.32 11.40
N ILE A 195 19.14 -4.94 12.02
CA ILE A 195 18.20 -5.83 11.33
C ILE A 195 17.43 -5.08 10.23
N THR A 196 16.94 -3.87 10.52
CA THR A 196 16.25 -3.03 9.53
C THR A 196 17.15 -2.70 8.35
N ASN A 197 18.41 -2.33 8.59
CA ASN A 197 19.37 -2.03 7.53
C ASN A 197 19.68 -3.27 6.66
N ILE A 198 19.81 -4.46 7.26
CA ILE A 198 20.00 -5.72 6.53
C ILE A 198 18.77 -6.02 5.67
N LYS A 199 17.56 -5.93 6.23
CA LYS A 199 16.32 -6.13 5.49
C LYS A 199 16.19 -5.16 4.31
N ASP A 200 16.49 -3.89 4.52
CA ASP A 200 16.49 -2.89 3.45
C ASP A 200 17.51 -3.21 2.37
N HIS A 201 18.70 -3.68 2.74
CA HIS A 201 19.71 -4.06 1.76
C HIS A 201 19.26 -5.25 0.90
N ILE A 202 18.69 -6.29 1.52
CA ILE A 202 18.29 -7.52 0.84
C ILE A 202 16.99 -7.32 0.03
N PHE A 203 15.98 -6.66 0.63
CA PHE A 203 14.62 -6.69 0.11
C PHE A 203 14.17 -5.39 -0.56
N LYS A 204 14.92 -4.27 -0.54
CA LYS A 204 14.48 -2.97 -1.08
C LYS A 204 13.70 -3.06 -2.38
N ASN A 205 14.23 -3.80 -3.37
CA ASN A 205 13.67 -3.85 -4.73
C ASN A 205 12.80 -5.08 -4.97
N ILE A 206 12.63 -5.94 -3.96
CA ILE A 206 11.97 -7.25 -4.10
C ILE A 206 10.58 -7.23 -3.46
N ARG A 207 10.34 -6.38 -2.44
CA ARG A 207 9.09 -6.41 -1.65
C ARG A 207 7.82 -6.36 -2.51
N PHE A 208 7.74 -5.42 -3.46
CA PHE A 208 6.57 -5.31 -4.34
C PHE A 208 6.39 -6.54 -5.23
N THR A 209 7.47 -6.99 -5.89
CA THR A 209 7.47 -8.20 -6.72
C THR A 209 7.08 -9.44 -5.93
N ALA A 210 7.60 -9.59 -4.71
CA ALA A 210 7.26 -10.70 -3.84
C ALA A 210 5.78 -10.67 -3.42
N LEU A 211 5.22 -9.50 -3.10
CA LEU A 211 3.79 -9.36 -2.84
C LEU A 211 2.95 -9.79 -4.06
N LEU A 212 3.35 -9.39 -5.27
CA LEU A 212 2.68 -9.82 -6.50
C LEU A 212 2.77 -11.35 -6.68
N LEU A 213 3.94 -11.95 -6.41
CA LEU A 213 4.11 -13.41 -6.47
C LEU A 213 3.28 -14.14 -5.41
N PHE A 214 3.20 -13.61 -4.19
CA PHE A 214 2.32 -14.17 -3.14
C PHE A 214 0.85 -14.10 -3.55
N PHE A 215 0.42 -12.98 -4.13
CA PHE A 215 -0.93 -12.81 -4.66
C PHE A 215 -1.24 -13.86 -5.73
N ILE A 216 -0.40 -13.98 -6.76
CA ILE A 216 -0.58 -14.95 -7.85
C ILE A 216 -0.58 -16.39 -7.28
N SER A 217 0.38 -16.71 -6.42
CA SER A 217 0.51 -18.04 -5.81
C SER A 217 -0.72 -18.40 -4.97
N SER A 218 -1.31 -17.43 -4.26
CA SER A 218 -2.49 -17.66 -3.42
C SER A 218 -3.68 -18.25 -4.19
N ILE A 219 -3.83 -17.92 -5.47
CA ILE A 219 -4.90 -18.41 -6.35
C ILE A 219 -4.83 -19.95 -6.49
N PHE A 220 -3.62 -20.51 -6.53
CA PHE A 220 -3.37 -21.93 -6.77
C PHE A 220 -3.27 -22.77 -5.49
N ILE A 221 -3.16 -22.16 -4.31
CA ILE A 221 -3.02 -22.88 -3.04
C ILE A 221 -4.32 -23.62 -2.69
N LYS A 222 -4.24 -24.92 -2.34
CA LYS A 222 -5.43 -25.70 -1.93
C LYS A 222 -5.89 -25.40 -0.50
N ASN A 223 -4.97 -25.05 0.40
CA ASN A 223 -5.31 -24.75 1.79
C ASN A 223 -6.02 -23.39 1.90
N ASN A 224 -7.32 -23.42 2.19
CA ASN A 224 -8.16 -22.22 2.26
C ASN A 224 -7.66 -21.18 3.26
N LYS A 225 -7.04 -21.59 4.38
CA LYS A 225 -6.54 -20.64 5.39
C LYS A 225 -5.40 -19.81 4.81
N ILE A 226 -4.42 -20.48 4.21
CA ILE A 226 -3.23 -19.84 3.65
C ILE A 226 -3.55 -19.05 2.40
N LYS A 227 -4.43 -19.60 1.53
CA LYS A 227 -4.99 -18.89 0.40
C LYS A 227 -5.59 -17.55 0.84
N ALA A 228 -6.51 -17.58 1.80
CA ALA A 228 -7.18 -16.37 2.28
C ALA A 228 -6.19 -15.34 2.82
N SER A 229 -5.26 -15.78 3.67
CA SER A 229 -4.25 -14.91 4.25
C SER A 229 -3.36 -14.28 3.18
N LEU A 230 -2.74 -15.10 2.33
CA LEU A 230 -1.82 -14.60 1.31
C LEU A 230 -2.54 -13.70 0.31
N PHE A 231 -3.75 -14.06 -0.15
CA PHE A 231 -4.52 -13.24 -1.09
C PHE A 231 -4.83 -11.85 -0.52
N VAL A 232 -5.40 -11.78 0.70
CA VAL A 232 -5.82 -10.51 1.29
C VAL A 232 -4.63 -9.67 1.73
N ILE A 233 -3.62 -10.26 2.36
CA ILE A 233 -2.44 -9.51 2.84
C ILE A 233 -1.61 -8.99 1.67
N SER A 234 -1.38 -9.80 0.63
CA SER A 234 -0.61 -9.36 -0.54
C SER A 234 -1.29 -8.21 -1.27
N LEU A 235 -2.61 -8.34 -1.52
CA LEU A 235 -3.38 -7.32 -2.21
C LEU A 235 -3.51 -6.05 -1.37
N PHE A 236 -3.64 -6.16 -0.04
CA PHE A 236 -3.58 -5.03 0.87
C PHE A 236 -2.23 -4.32 0.82
N GLY A 237 -1.12 -5.08 0.83
CA GLY A 237 0.23 -4.52 0.70
C GLY A 237 0.45 -3.78 -0.62
N MET A 238 0.04 -4.38 -1.75
CA MET A 238 0.09 -3.74 -3.06
C MET A 238 -0.81 -2.50 -3.14
N SER A 239 -2.00 -2.54 -2.53
CA SER A 239 -2.90 -1.39 -2.53
C SER A 239 -2.32 -0.20 -1.78
N GLN A 240 -1.53 -0.44 -0.72
CA GLN A 240 -0.87 0.65 0.01
C GLN A 240 0.02 1.47 -0.91
N PHE A 241 0.81 0.81 -1.75
CA PHE A 241 1.63 1.52 -2.73
C PHE A 241 0.80 2.44 -3.64
N TYR A 242 -0.24 1.91 -4.28
CA TYR A 242 -1.04 2.68 -5.23
C TYR A 242 -1.83 3.81 -4.57
N VAL A 243 -2.48 3.54 -3.43
CA VAL A 243 -3.27 4.58 -2.74
C VAL A 243 -2.35 5.68 -2.21
N SER A 244 -1.14 5.36 -1.76
CA SER A 244 -0.15 6.36 -1.35
C SER A 244 0.34 7.20 -2.51
N PHE A 245 0.71 6.57 -3.64
CA PHE A 245 1.20 7.31 -4.79
C PHE A 245 0.12 8.22 -5.39
N PHE A 246 -1.10 7.70 -5.61
CA PHE A 246 -2.22 8.50 -6.12
C PHE A 246 -2.88 9.39 -5.06
N GLY A 247 -2.41 9.32 -3.81
CA GLY A 247 -2.87 10.17 -2.71
C GLY A 247 -1.93 11.32 -2.39
N GLU A 248 -0.62 11.12 -2.45
CA GLU A 248 0.39 12.11 -2.00
C GLU A 248 1.60 12.22 -2.95
N GLY A 249 1.61 11.48 -4.06
CA GLY A 249 2.72 11.47 -5.00
C GLY A 249 4.03 10.97 -4.36
N TYR A 250 5.15 11.58 -4.76
CA TYR A 250 6.48 11.22 -4.24
C TYR A 250 6.80 11.82 -2.86
N ARG A 251 6.01 12.79 -2.36
CA ARG A 251 6.39 13.65 -1.21
C ARG A 251 6.64 12.85 0.05
N ASP A 252 5.75 11.90 0.28
CA ASP A 252 5.59 11.21 1.53
C ASP A 252 5.38 9.70 1.32
N LEU A 253 5.70 9.22 0.11
CA LEU A 253 5.51 7.82 -0.27
C LEU A 253 6.23 6.89 0.72
N SER A 254 7.48 7.18 1.07
CA SER A 254 8.26 6.40 2.04
C SER A 254 7.50 6.13 3.34
N LYS A 255 6.91 7.15 3.98
CA LYS A 255 6.21 7.02 5.28
C LYS A 255 4.95 6.15 5.18
N HIS A 256 4.33 6.10 4.00
CA HIS A 256 3.10 5.34 3.78
C HIS A 256 3.33 3.90 3.30
N LEU A 257 4.53 3.57 2.82
CA LEU A 257 4.91 2.20 2.46
C LEU A 257 5.05 1.26 3.65
N PHE A 258 4.96 1.74 4.89
CA PHE A 258 4.94 0.88 6.09
C PHE A 258 3.93 -0.27 5.98
N GLY A 259 2.71 0.01 5.50
CA GLY A 259 1.69 -1.03 5.33
C GLY A 259 2.07 -2.09 4.29
N MET A 260 2.80 -1.70 3.24
CA MET A 260 3.35 -2.63 2.24
C MET A 260 4.42 -3.53 2.87
N TYR A 261 5.35 -2.97 3.65
CA TYR A 261 6.43 -3.74 4.28
C TYR A 261 5.90 -4.69 5.35
N PHE A 262 4.96 -4.23 6.18
CA PHE A 262 4.29 -5.08 7.16
C PHE A 262 3.58 -6.26 6.48
N SER A 263 2.92 -6.00 5.34
CA SER A 263 2.26 -7.05 4.55
C SER A 263 3.26 -8.05 3.98
N PHE A 264 4.40 -7.57 3.48
CA PHE A 264 5.47 -8.41 2.97
C PHE A 264 6.04 -9.33 4.06
N ASP A 265 6.39 -8.76 5.23
CA ASP A 265 6.91 -9.51 6.36
C ASP A 265 5.89 -10.57 6.84
N LEU A 266 4.60 -10.21 6.87
CA LEU A 266 3.54 -11.14 7.28
C LEU A 266 3.33 -12.26 6.24
N CYS A 267 3.40 -11.97 4.94
CA CYS A 267 3.35 -12.99 3.89
C CYS A 267 4.54 -13.96 3.97
N LEU A 268 5.75 -13.45 4.19
CA LEU A 268 6.94 -14.28 4.42
C LEU A 268 6.75 -15.17 5.65
N TYR A 269 6.34 -14.60 6.77
CA TYR A 269 6.10 -15.34 8.01
C TYR A 269 5.10 -16.47 7.82
N ILE A 270 3.93 -16.19 7.22
CA ILE A 270 2.89 -17.20 6.96
C ILE A 270 3.41 -18.32 6.06
N THR A 271 4.18 -17.97 5.03
CA THR A 271 4.76 -18.94 4.10
C THR A 271 5.77 -19.85 4.80
N LEU A 272 6.69 -19.27 5.59
CA LEU A 272 7.69 -20.02 6.34
C LEU A 272 7.05 -20.97 7.36
N VAL A 273 6.08 -20.48 8.15
CA VAL A 273 5.36 -21.30 9.13
C VAL A 273 4.63 -22.45 8.44
N PHE A 274 4.01 -22.21 7.29
CA PHE A 274 3.33 -23.27 6.55
C PHE A 274 4.30 -24.32 6.00
N LEU A 275 5.44 -23.89 5.43
CA LEU A 275 6.46 -24.80 4.92
C LEU A 275 7.02 -25.67 6.06
N MET A 276 7.35 -25.09 7.20
CA MET A 276 7.79 -25.83 8.38
C MET A 276 6.74 -26.85 8.84
N TYR A 277 5.47 -26.43 8.96
CA TYR A 277 4.37 -27.35 9.31
C TYR A 277 4.26 -28.53 8.33
N LYS A 278 4.40 -28.28 7.03
CA LYS A 278 4.32 -29.33 6.00
C LYS A 278 5.52 -30.28 6.02
N ILE A 279 6.73 -29.77 6.27
CA ILE A 279 7.93 -30.59 6.43
C ILE A 279 7.78 -31.51 7.65
N THR A 280 7.37 -30.95 8.79
CA THR A 280 7.15 -31.74 10.02
C THR A 280 6.07 -32.80 9.84
N GLN A 281 4.94 -32.45 9.21
CA GLN A 281 3.87 -33.39 8.92
C GLN A 281 4.38 -34.58 8.07
N ARG A 282 5.12 -34.28 6.99
CA ARG A 282 5.67 -35.33 6.10
C ARG A 282 6.68 -36.23 6.81
N ASN A 283 7.49 -35.67 7.71
CA ASN A 283 8.45 -36.46 8.49
C ASN A 283 7.75 -37.41 9.46
N GLN A 284 6.65 -36.99 10.09
CA GLN A 284 5.83 -37.85 10.96
C GLN A 284 5.13 -38.97 10.19
N GLU A 285 4.61 -38.68 8.99
CA GLU A 285 4.02 -39.69 8.12
C GLU A 285 5.06 -40.74 7.70
N ASN A 286 6.28 -40.32 7.34
CA ASN A 286 7.37 -41.22 6.97
C ASN A 286 7.92 -42.05 8.16
N SER A 287 7.89 -41.53 9.39
CA SER A 287 8.31 -42.30 10.58
C SER A 287 7.30 -43.37 10.97
N ASN A 288 6.00 -43.14 10.74
CA ASN A 288 4.94 -44.08 11.09
C ASN A 288 4.81 -45.24 10.08
N VAL A 289 5.35 -45.12 8.87
CA VAL A 289 5.37 -46.19 7.85
C VAL A 289 6.56 -47.16 8.06
N LYS A 290 7.54 -46.80 8.91
CA LYS A 290 8.73 -47.62 9.21
C LYS A 290 8.57 -48.54 10.44
N TYR A 291 7.38 -48.60 11.04
CA TYR A 291 6.99 -49.54 12.10
C TYR A 291 5.79 -50.36 11.65
#